data_AF-A0A7C1XWB1-F1
#
_entry.id   AF-A0A7C1XWB1-F1
#
_cell.length_a   1.000
_cell.length_b   1.000
_cell.length_c   1.000
_cell.angle_alpha   90.00
_cell.angle_beta   90.00
_cell.angle_gamma   90.00
#
_symmetry.space_group_name_H-M   'P 1'
#
loop_
_entity.id
_entity.type
_entity.pdbx_description
1 polymer ?
#
loop_
_entity_poly.entity_id
_entity_poly.type
_entity_poly.pdbx_seq_one_letter_code
_entity_poly.pdbx_strand_id
1 'polypeptide(L)'
;MTYDIDEATAHAAKHPHEIFLINLIFNHILLFVAFISASSLQHWVILVPVISFAILGYTLWRARRSLRIDPWFVKCHWQIAARRSMIFILMLGIMAAAIVVILLVSGGDPKPQHYAIGGAAVLPTMVTVLALIIMESESLHQARSGILPRWVEERFPEGTLEPVGE
;
A
#
# COMPACT_ATOMS: atom_id res chain seq x y z
N MET A 1 -14.51 12.66 13.06
CA MET A 1 -15.89 12.24 13.30
C MET A 1 -15.91 10.76 13.56
N THR A 2 -16.65 10.37 14.59
CA THR A 2 -16.81 8.98 15.03
C THR A 2 -18.24 8.54 14.74
N TYR A 3 -18.40 7.32 14.24
CA TYR A 3 -19.67 6.76 13.80
C TYR A 3 -20.01 5.51 14.61
N ASP A 4 -21.28 5.34 14.95
CA ASP A 4 -21.78 4.08 15.51
C ASP A 4 -21.89 3.07 14.37
N ILE A 5 -21.11 1.99 14.46
CA ILE A 5 -21.05 0.95 13.43
C ILE A 5 -21.13 -0.42 14.08
N ASP A 6 -21.79 -1.36 13.40
CA ASP A 6 -21.79 -2.75 13.82
C ASP A 6 -20.40 -3.39 13.64
N GLU A 7 -20.14 -4.46 14.39
CA GLU A 7 -18.85 -5.16 14.36
C GLU A 7 -18.54 -5.75 12.97
N ALA A 8 -19.55 -6.15 12.18
CA ALA A 8 -19.31 -6.69 10.85
C ALA A 8 -18.85 -5.60 9.87
N THR A 9 -19.42 -4.40 9.96
CA THR A 9 -18.97 -3.21 9.22
C THR A 9 -17.56 -2.80 9.62
N ALA A 10 -17.25 -2.77 10.92
CA ALA A 10 -15.90 -2.49 11.41
C ALA A 10 -14.89 -3.53 10.90
N HIS A 11 -15.26 -4.82 10.92
CA HIS A 11 -14.43 -5.89 10.37
C HIS A 11 -14.17 -5.72 8.87
N ALA A 12 -15.21 -5.43 8.09
CA ALA A 12 -15.08 -5.22 6.65
C ALA A 12 -14.24 -3.97 6.29
N ALA A 13 -14.33 -2.91 7.09
CA ALA A 13 -13.57 -1.67 6.89
C ALA A 13 -12.06 -1.83 7.14
N LYS A 14 -11.66 -2.75 8.03
CA LYS A 14 -10.23 -3.05 8.28
C LYS A 14 -9.55 -3.79 7.14
N HIS A 15 -10.30 -4.63 6.43
CA HIS A 15 -9.77 -5.54 5.41
C HIS A 15 -8.84 -4.89 4.36
N PRO A 16 -9.20 -3.75 3.71
CA PRO A 16 -8.30 -3.10 2.77
C PRO A 16 -6.94 -2.70 3.39
N HIS A 17 -6.94 -2.30 4.66
CA HIS A 17 -5.75 -1.88 5.38
C HIS A 17 -4.85 -3.05 5.78
N GLU A 18 -5.44 -4.16 6.21
CA GLU A 18 -4.72 -5.39 6.51
C GLU A 18 -4.01 -5.95 5.26
N ILE A 19 -4.70 -5.96 4.12
CA ILE A 19 -4.10 -6.39 2.84
C ILE A 19 -2.88 -5.51 2.49
N PHE A 20 -2.99 -4.20 2.65
CA PHE A 20 -1.89 -3.27 2.35
C PHE A 20 -0.72 -3.44 3.33
N LEU A 21 -0.98 -3.59 4.63
CA LEU A 21 0.04 -3.87 5.64
C LEU A 21 0.74 -5.22 5.42
N ILE A 22 0.01 -6.27 5.06
CA ILE A 22 0.61 -7.57 4.70
C ILE A 22 1.55 -7.41 3.50
N ASN A 23 1.13 -6.66 2.48
CA ASN A 23 2.01 -6.38 1.33
C ASN A 23 3.29 -5.64 1.75
N LEU A 24 3.20 -4.60 2.59
CA LEU A 24 4.38 -3.85 3.03
C LEU A 24 5.29 -4.65 3.97
N ILE A 25 4.74 -5.30 5.00
CA ILE A 25 5.52 -5.96 6.02
C ILE A 25 5.95 -7.35 5.54
N PHE A 26 5.00 -8.20 5.18
CA PHE A 26 5.32 -9.59 4.83
C PHE A 26 6.04 -9.66 3.49
N ASN A 27 5.50 -9.04 2.44
CA ASN A 27 6.10 -9.14 1.11
C ASN A 27 7.34 -8.24 0.95
N HIS A 28 7.28 -6.95 1.30
CA HIS A 28 8.43 -6.03 1.08
C HIS A 28 9.53 -6.08 2.13
N ILE A 29 9.23 -6.41 3.39
CA ILE A 29 10.26 -6.51 4.43
C ILE A 29 10.71 -7.96 4.60
N LEU A 30 9.79 -8.85 4.99
CA LEU A 30 10.18 -10.22 5.38
C LEU A 30 10.65 -11.06 4.18
N LEU A 31 9.90 -11.12 3.08
CA LEU A 31 10.32 -11.91 1.91
C LEU A 31 11.57 -11.31 1.24
N PHE A 32 11.67 -9.98 1.16
CA PHE A 32 12.86 -9.33 0.61
C PHE A 32 14.13 -9.69 1.39
N VAL A 33 14.10 -9.58 2.72
CA VAL A 33 15.22 -9.95 3.59
C VAL A 33 15.52 -11.45 3.48
N ALA A 34 14.49 -12.31 3.44
CA ALA A 34 14.68 -13.74 3.28
C ALA A 34 15.39 -14.10 1.96
N PHE A 35 14.99 -13.47 0.84
CA PHE A 35 15.59 -13.74 -0.47
C PHE A 35 17.02 -13.21 -0.61
N ILE A 36 17.33 -12.06 -0.02
CA ILE A 36 18.70 -11.51 -0.10
C ILE A 36 19.66 -12.23 0.86
N SER A 37 19.17 -12.79 1.97
CA SER A 37 19.99 -13.45 2.99
C SER A 37 20.60 -14.77 2.52
N ALA A 38 19.98 -15.47 1.57
CA ALA A 38 20.50 -16.71 1.01
C ALA A 38 20.90 -16.50 -0.46
N SER A 39 22.18 -16.74 -0.79
CA SER A 39 22.68 -16.56 -2.17
C SER A 39 21.90 -17.37 -3.19
N SER A 40 21.44 -18.57 -2.83
CA SER A 40 20.59 -19.41 -3.68
C SER A 40 19.22 -18.81 -3.97
N LEU A 41 18.71 -17.89 -3.13
CA LEU A 41 17.37 -17.32 -3.26
C LEU A 41 17.34 -15.92 -3.87
N GLN A 42 18.50 -15.29 -4.13
CA GLN A 42 18.57 -13.90 -4.59
C GLN A 42 17.81 -13.63 -5.90
N HIS A 43 17.74 -14.62 -6.80
CA HIS A 43 16.98 -14.49 -8.04
C HIS A 43 15.46 -14.36 -7.82
N TRP A 44 14.94 -14.83 -6.68
CA TRP A 44 13.54 -14.70 -6.30
C TRP A 44 13.15 -13.31 -5.78
N VAL A 45 14.11 -12.40 -5.57
CA VAL A 45 13.84 -11.01 -5.16
C VAL A 45 12.87 -10.32 -6.11
N ILE A 46 12.86 -10.68 -7.40
CA ILE A 46 11.93 -10.13 -8.39
C ILE A 46 10.45 -10.49 -8.12
N LEU A 47 10.18 -11.53 -7.32
CA LEU A 47 8.81 -11.86 -6.91
C LEU A 47 8.21 -10.78 -6.00
N VAL A 48 9.03 -10.10 -5.19
CA VAL A 48 8.56 -9.07 -4.26
C VAL A 48 7.77 -7.96 -4.98
N PRO A 49 8.31 -7.27 -6.00
CA PRO A 49 7.55 -6.28 -6.74
C PRO A 49 6.40 -6.89 -7.55
N VAL A 50 6.53 -8.11 -8.10
CA VAL A 50 5.47 -8.77 -8.88
C VAL A 50 4.24 -9.06 -8.01
N ILE A 51 4.44 -9.69 -6.86
CA ILE A 51 3.37 -9.95 -5.87
C ILE A 51 2.76 -8.62 -5.43
N SER A 52 3.59 -7.60 -5.23
CA SER A 52 3.10 -6.29 -4.81
C SER A 52 2.19 -5.64 -5.84
N PHE A 53 2.57 -5.61 -7.12
CA PHE A 53 1.72 -5.09 -8.18
C PHE A 53 0.40 -5.86 -8.28
N ALA A 54 0.41 -7.18 -8.08
CA ALA A 54 -0.80 -7.99 -8.06
C ALA A 54 -1.73 -7.59 -6.89
N ILE A 55 -1.20 -7.47 -5.67
CA ILE A 55 -1.98 -7.07 -4.49
C ILE A 55 -2.52 -5.65 -4.65
N LEU A 56 -1.69 -4.70 -5.09
CA LEU A 56 -2.10 -3.31 -5.29
C LEU A 56 -3.15 -3.19 -6.40
N GLY A 57 -2.98 -3.94 -7.49
CA GLY A 57 -3.97 -4.04 -8.57
C GLY A 57 -5.31 -4.57 -8.05
N TYR A 58 -5.30 -5.62 -7.23
CA TYR A 58 -6.48 -6.13 -6.56
C TYR A 58 -7.13 -5.07 -5.66
N THR A 59 -6.35 -4.37 -4.82
CA THR A 59 -6.86 -3.32 -3.92
C THR A 59 -7.53 -2.20 -4.69
N LEU A 60 -6.93 -1.71 -5.78
CA LEU A 60 -7.52 -0.67 -6.63
C LEU A 60 -8.80 -1.15 -7.31
N TRP A 61 -8.81 -2.37 -7.83
CA TRP A 61 -10.00 -2.96 -8.45
C TRP A 61 -11.14 -3.13 -7.43
N ARG A 62 -10.85 -3.72 -6.27
CA ARG A 62 -11.83 -3.96 -5.21
C ARG A 62 -12.35 -2.64 -4.61
N ALA A 63 -11.52 -1.61 -4.53
CA ALA A 63 -11.93 -0.27 -4.13
C ALA A 63 -12.88 0.38 -5.14
N ARG A 64 -12.63 0.24 -6.45
CA ARG A 64 -13.58 0.72 -7.47
C ARG A 64 -14.92 -0.03 -7.41
N ARG A 65 -14.87 -1.34 -7.18
CA ARG A 65 -16.07 -2.16 -7.00
C ARG A 65 -16.85 -1.73 -5.75
N SER A 66 -16.14 -1.41 -4.66
CA SER A 66 -16.70 -1.00 -3.38
C SER A 66 -17.66 0.19 -3.48
N LEU A 67 -17.38 1.13 -4.39
CA LEU A 67 -18.25 2.28 -4.67
C LEU A 67 -19.69 1.91 -5.04
N ARG A 68 -19.93 0.69 -5.52
CA ARG A 68 -21.25 0.23 -6.00
C ARG A 68 -21.92 -0.79 -5.09
N ILE A 69 -21.15 -1.52 -4.27
CA ILE A 69 -21.66 -2.73 -3.59
C ILE A 69 -21.57 -2.67 -2.07
N ASP A 70 -20.63 -1.90 -1.51
CA ASP A 70 -20.37 -1.95 -0.06
C ASP A 70 -21.09 -0.81 0.66
N PRO A 71 -21.39 -0.98 1.96
CA PRO A 71 -21.87 0.09 2.82
C PRO A 71 -20.94 1.30 2.82
N TRP A 72 -21.49 2.48 3.05
CA TRP A 72 -20.78 3.75 2.98
C TRP A 72 -19.46 3.77 3.75
N PHE A 73 -19.47 3.33 5.02
CA PHE A 73 -18.28 3.33 5.88
C PHE A 73 -17.17 2.43 5.32
N VAL A 74 -17.51 1.21 4.89
CA VAL A 74 -16.57 0.25 4.29
C VAL A 74 -15.99 0.81 2.98
N LYS A 75 -16.86 1.38 2.14
CA LYS A 75 -16.49 2.06 0.90
C LYS A 75 -15.46 3.15 1.14
N CYS A 76 -15.65 3.98 2.17
CA CYS A 76 -14.72 5.05 2.52
C CYS A 76 -13.32 4.50 2.83
N HIS A 77 -13.21 3.45 3.64
CA HIS A 77 -11.92 2.82 3.95
C HIS A 77 -11.22 2.18 2.75
N TRP A 78 -11.99 1.58 1.81
CA TRP A 78 -11.43 1.13 0.54
C TRP A 78 -10.80 2.28 -0.27
N GLN A 79 -11.40 3.48 -0.26
CA GLN A 79 -10.83 4.63 -0.98
C GLN A 79 -9.58 5.20 -0.29
N ILE A 80 -9.54 5.19 1.04
CA ILE A 80 -8.35 5.58 1.80
C ILE A 80 -7.17 4.68 1.43
N ALA A 81 -7.37 3.36 1.50
CA ALA A 81 -6.34 2.37 1.15
C ALA A 81 -5.95 2.45 -0.33
N ALA A 82 -6.90 2.67 -1.24
CA ALA A 82 -6.62 2.84 -2.66
C ALA A 82 -5.74 4.07 -2.94
N ARG A 83 -6.02 5.20 -2.28
CA ARG A 83 -5.21 6.42 -2.42
C ARG A 83 -3.77 6.19 -1.98
N ARG A 84 -3.55 5.45 -0.89
CA ARG A 84 -2.21 5.08 -0.40
C ARG A 84 -1.52 4.05 -1.28
N SER A 85 -2.29 3.11 -1.82
CA SER A 85 -1.82 2.15 -2.81
C SER A 85 -1.28 2.85 -4.06
N MET A 86 -1.88 3.97 -4.48
CA MET A 86 -1.35 4.77 -5.59
C MET A 86 0.01 5.41 -5.28
N ILE A 87 0.23 5.89 -4.05
CA ILE A 87 1.54 6.41 -3.62
C ILE A 87 2.59 5.30 -3.73
N PHE A 88 2.23 4.09 -3.29
CA PHE A 88 3.15 2.96 -3.34
C PHE A 88 3.42 2.46 -4.76
N ILE A 89 2.41 2.42 -5.63
CA ILE A 89 2.58 2.14 -7.06
C ILE A 89 3.52 3.17 -7.71
N LEU A 90 3.35 4.45 -7.40
CA LEU A 90 4.22 5.50 -7.92
C LEU A 90 5.67 5.28 -7.49
N MET A 91 5.91 4.98 -6.22
CA MET A 91 7.25 4.67 -5.71
C MET A 91 7.85 3.44 -6.40
N LEU A 92 7.08 2.36 -6.58
CA LEU A 92 7.53 1.15 -7.28
C LEU A 92 7.81 1.44 -8.76
N GLY A 93 7.00 2.29 -9.38
CA GLY A 93 7.19 2.74 -10.76
C GLY A 93 8.46 3.57 -10.93
N ILE A 94 8.76 4.49 -10.01
CA ILE A 94 10.00 5.26 -10.01
C ILE A 94 11.21 4.33 -9.85
N MET A 95 11.14 3.36 -8.93
CA MET A 95 12.21 2.37 -8.75
C MET A 95 12.42 1.52 -10.00
N ALA A 96 11.34 1.00 -10.59
CA ALA A 96 11.40 0.21 -11.82
C ALA A 96 11.98 1.02 -12.98
N ALA A 97 11.56 2.28 -13.14
CA ALA A 97 12.09 3.18 -14.16
C ALA A 97 13.59 3.43 -13.96
N ALA A 98 14.04 3.66 -12.71
CA ALA A 98 15.46 3.82 -12.40
C ALA A 98 16.28 2.58 -12.78
N ILE A 99 15.78 1.38 -12.48
CA ILE A 99 16.42 0.11 -12.87
C ILE A 99 16.50 0.00 -14.40
N VAL A 100 15.42 0.30 -15.12
CA VAL A 100 15.41 0.26 -16.59
C VAL A 100 16.41 1.25 -17.18
N VAL A 101 16.47 2.49 -16.66
CA VAL A 101 17.44 3.50 -17.11
C VAL A 101 18.87 3.02 -16.88
N ILE A 102 19.16 2.44 -15.70
CA ILE A 102 20.48 1.88 -15.40
C ILE A 102 20.85 0.78 -16.40
N LEU A 103 19.94 -0.15 -16.69
CA LEU A 103 20.19 -1.25 -17.63
C LEU A 103 20.42 -0.75 -19.06
N LEU A 104 19.67 0.26 -19.49
CA LEU A 104 19.84 0.87 -20.82
C LEU A 104 21.19 1.60 -20.94
N VAL A 105 21.56 2.39 -19.93
CA VAL A 105 22.83 3.12 -19.90
C VAL A 105 24.02 2.16 -19.77
N SER A 106 23.86 1.04 -19.06
CA SER A 106 24.91 0.04 -18.92
C SER A 106 25.05 -0.90 -20.12
N GLY A 107 24.18 -0.79 -21.14
CA GLY A 107 24.16 -1.73 -22.26
C GLY A 107 23.88 -3.18 -21.82
N GLY A 108 23.19 -3.37 -20.70
CA GLY A 108 22.93 -4.69 -20.11
C GLY A 108 24.02 -5.23 -19.17
N ASP A 109 25.17 -4.56 -19.05
CA ASP A 109 26.27 -4.97 -18.15
C ASP A 109 26.56 -3.91 -17.06
N PRO A 110 25.78 -3.91 -15.96
CA PRO A 110 25.93 -2.92 -14.90
C PRO A 110 27.27 -3.06 -14.16
N LYS A 111 28.09 -2.00 -14.22
CA LYS A 111 29.33 -1.85 -13.45
C LYS A 111 29.04 -1.49 -11.99
N PRO A 112 30.02 -1.66 -11.06
CA PRO A 112 29.85 -1.33 -9.63
C PRO A 112 29.26 0.07 -9.35
N GLN A 113 29.61 1.07 -10.15
CA GLN A 113 29.05 2.43 -10.04
C GLN A 113 27.52 2.48 -10.24
N HIS A 114 26.97 1.64 -11.11
CA HIS A 114 25.54 1.57 -11.38
C HIS A 114 24.79 0.92 -10.21
N TYR A 115 25.40 -0.08 -9.56
CA TYR A 115 24.86 -0.67 -8.34
C TYR A 115 24.88 0.32 -7.17
N ALA A 116 25.89 1.20 -7.08
CA ALA A 116 25.91 2.25 -6.06
C ALA A 116 24.74 3.23 -6.21
N ILE A 117 24.41 3.62 -7.46
CA ILE A 117 23.25 4.46 -7.77
C ILE A 117 21.93 3.72 -7.44
N GLY A 118 21.83 2.44 -7.80
CA GLY A 118 20.67 1.60 -7.44
C GLY A 118 20.50 1.47 -5.93
N GLY A 119 21.59 1.28 -5.18
CA GLY A 119 21.59 1.23 -3.71
C GLY A 119 21.14 2.55 -3.08
N ALA A 120 21.52 3.69 -3.64
CA ALA A 120 21.07 4.99 -3.15
C ALA A 120 19.54 5.17 -3.27
N ALA A 121 18.91 4.56 -4.27
CA ALA A 121 17.44 4.59 -4.44
C ALA A 121 16.69 3.74 -3.38
N VAL A 122 17.36 2.79 -2.73
CA VAL A 122 16.76 1.93 -1.70
C VAL A 122 16.42 2.73 -0.44
N LEU A 123 17.25 3.68 -0.04
CA LEU A 123 17.01 4.49 1.17
C LEU A 123 15.67 5.25 1.15
N PRO A 124 15.35 6.09 0.15
CA PRO A 124 14.05 6.77 0.11
C PRO A 124 12.87 5.80 -0.02
N THR A 125 13.09 4.63 -0.62
CA THR A 125 12.09 3.55 -0.69
C THR A 125 11.77 3.02 0.71
N MET A 126 12.78 2.72 1.53
CA MET A 126 12.58 2.24 2.90
C MET A 126 11.88 3.29 3.77
N VAL A 127 12.24 4.57 3.63
CA VAL A 127 11.55 5.66 4.32
C VAL A 127 10.07 5.73 3.91
N THR A 128 9.79 5.59 2.62
CA THR A 128 8.42 5.58 2.10
C THR A 128 7.62 4.38 2.63
N VAL A 129 8.21 3.18 2.63
CA VAL A 129 7.58 1.97 3.19
C VAL A 129 7.25 2.16 4.67
N LEU A 130 8.19 2.67 5.47
CA LEU A 130 7.96 2.92 6.89
C LEU A 130 6.84 3.94 7.11
N ALA A 131 6.86 5.06 6.38
CA ALA A 131 5.83 6.07 6.48
C ALA A 131 4.44 5.50 6.12
N LEU A 132 4.36 4.69 5.07
CA LEU A 132 3.12 4.03 4.67
C LEU A 132 2.63 3.01 5.70
N ILE A 133 3.53 2.26 6.35
CA ILE A 133 3.17 1.34 7.44
C ILE A 133 2.56 2.11 8.61
N ILE A 134 3.17 3.22 9.02
CA ILE A 134 2.67 4.05 10.13
C ILE A 134 1.28 4.60 9.79
N MET A 135 1.14 5.22 8.61
CA MET A 135 -0.13 5.78 8.14
C MET A 135 -1.22 4.71 8.05
N GLU A 136 -0.89 3.52 7.55
CA GLU A 136 -1.86 2.43 7.41
C GLU A 136 -2.26 1.83 8.75
N SER A 137 -1.32 1.73 9.69
CA SER A 137 -1.62 1.28 11.06
C SER A 137 -2.59 2.24 11.77
N GLU A 138 -2.42 3.54 11.56
CA GLU A 138 -3.35 4.54 12.09
C GLU A 138 -4.74 4.39 11.47
N SER A 139 -4.86 4.21 10.16
CA SER A 139 -6.19 4.03 9.54
C SER A 139 -6.83 2.68 9.83
N LEU A 140 -6.05 1.64 10.07
CA LEU A 140 -6.56 0.39 10.60
C LEU A 140 -7.18 0.60 11.99
N HIS A 141 -6.52 1.39 12.84
CA HIS A 141 -7.06 1.77 14.14
C HIS A 141 -8.34 2.62 14.00
N GLN A 142 -8.34 3.62 13.11
CA GLN A 142 -9.51 4.44 12.80
C GLN A 142 -10.69 3.58 12.31
N ALA A 143 -10.46 2.62 11.41
CA ALA A 143 -11.48 1.70 10.92
C ALA A 143 -12.11 0.87 12.04
N ARG A 144 -11.29 0.41 12.99
CA ARG A 144 -11.75 -0.33 14.16
C ARG A 144 -12.56 0.53 15.12
N SER A 145 -12.21 1.80 15.26
CA SER A 145 -12.84 2.75 16.18
C SER A 145 -14.00 3.52 15.56
N GLY A 146 -14.42 3.20 14.33
CA GLY A 146 -15.51 3.92 13.66
C GLY A 146 -15.15 5.35 13.28
N ILE A 147 -13.87 5.67 13.10
CA ILE A 147 -13.40 7.04 12.81
C ILE A 147 -13.13 7.18 11.30
N LEU A 148 -13.62 8.25 10.70
CA LEU A 148 -13.26 8.65 9.34
C LEU A 148 -12.61 10.04 9.28
N PRO A 149 -11.61 10.23 8.39
CA PRO A 149 -11.03 11.54 8.15
C PRO A 149 -11.97 12.42 7.30
N ARG A 150 -12.04 13.71 7.65
CA ARG A 150 -12.97 14.70 7.05
C ARG A 150 -12.94 14.76 5.53
N TRP A 151 -11.75 14.69 4.92
CA TRP A 151 -11.62 14.74 3.46
C TRP A 151 -12.34 13.60 2.73
N VAL A 152 -12.54 12.45 3.38
CA VAL A 152 -13.24 11.29 2.80
C VAL A 152 -14.74 11.52 2.85
N GLU A 153 -15.22 12.05 3.97
CA GLU A 153 -16.61 12.41 4.18
C GLU A 153 -17.06 13.49 3.19
N GLU A 154 -16.28 14.55 3.04
CA GLU A 154 -16.52 15.61 2.04
C GLU A 154 -16.52 15.08 0.60
N ARG A 155 -15.71 14.05 0.32
CA ARG A 155 -15.62 13.43 -1.01
C ARG A 155 -16.78 12.49 -1.30
N PHE A 156 -17.35 11.86 -0.29
CA PHE A 156 -18.43 10.89 -0.39
C PHE A 156 -19.57 11.21 0.59
N PRO A 157 -20.33 12.30 0.36
CA PRO A 157 -21.38 12.73 1.29
C PRO A 157 -22.67 11.87 1.21
N GLU A 158 -22.81 11.03 0.20
CA GLU A 158 -24.01 10.21 -0.01
C GLU A 158 -24.01 8.97 0.89
N GLY A 159 -25.00 8.88 1.79
CA GLY A 159 -25.15 7.73 2.70
C GLY A 159 -24.34 7.85 4.00
N THR A 160 -23.92 9.06 4.36
CA THR A 160 -23.24 9.36 5.62
C THR A 160 -24.12 8.94 6.81
N LEU A 161 -23.53 8.19 7.73
CA LEU A 161 -24.16 7.81 9.00
C LEU A 161 -24.21 9.03 9.93
N GLU A 162 -25.14 9.06 10.88
CA GLU A 162 -25.15 10.14 11.88
C GLU A 162 -23.90 10.03 12.78
N PRO A 163 -23.09 11.10 12.90
CA PRO A 163 -21.92 11.08 13.76
C PRO A 163 -22.35 11.11 15.24
N VAL A 164 -21.68 10.31 16.06
CA VAL A 164 -21.97 10.20 17.52
C VAL A 164 -21.12 11.18 18.33
N GLY A 165 -20.07 11.76 17.73
CA GLY A 165 -19.19 12.74 18.34
C GLY A 165 -18.26 13.43 17.34
N GLU A 166 -17.76 14.61 17.71
CA GLU A 166 -16.81 15.42 16.92
C GLU A 166 -15.38 14.86 16.95
#